data_AF-A0A3D5NAE5-F1
#
_entry.id   AF-A0A3D5NAE5-F1
#
_cell.length_a   1.000
_cell.length_b   1.000
_cell.length_c   1.000
_cell.angle_alpha   90.00
_cell.angle_beta   90.00
_cell.angle_gamma   90.00
#
_symmetry.space_group_name_H-M   'P 1'
#
loop_
_entity.id
_entity.type
_entity.pdbx_description
1 polymer ?
#
loop_
_entity_poly.entity_id
_entity_poly.type
_entity_poly.pdbx_seq_one_letter_code
_entity_poly.pdbx_strand_id
1 'polypeptide(L)'
;DFAAHAGAMGAVSEKVSSITDLEDAMERARKADRSYVIVIDTDPLPSTEAGGHWWDVAVPEVSVRPTVNEARKNYEAALKNQRPGD
;
A
#
# COMPACT_ATOMS: atom_id res chain seq x y z
N ASP A 1 -19.55 -0.40 3.80
CA ASP A 1 -19.08 1.00 3.72
C ASP A 1 -17.79 1.12 4.52
N PHE A 2 -16.67 1.37 3.83
CA PHE A 2 -15.36 1.47 4.47
C PHE A 2 -15.21 2.74 5.31
N ALA A 3 -15.83 3.85 4.89
CA ALA A 3 -15.77 5.10 5.64
C ALA A 3 -16.53 4.92 6.96
N ALA A 4 -17.76 4.40 6.91
CA ALA A 4 -18.54 4.12 8.12
C ALA A 4 -17.83 3.14 9.07
N HIS A 5 -17.17 2.10 8.55
CA HIS A 5 -16.41 1.16 9.37
C HIS A 5 -15.20 1.82 10.06
N ALA A 6 -14.43 2.63 9.33
CA ALA A 6 -13.33 3.40 9.91
C ALA A 6 -13.81 4.38 10.99
N GLY A 7 -14.95 5.04 10.76
CA GLY A 7 -15.60 5.88 11.75
C GLY A 7 -15.98 5.11 13.02
N ALA A 8 -16.52 3.89 12.88
CA ALA A 8 -16.83 3.02 14.02
C ALA A 8 -15.58 2.60 14.82
N MET A 9 -14.40 2.57 14.20
CA MET A 9 -13.10 2.35 14.85
C MET A 9 -12.50 3.63 15.47
N GLY A 10 -13.18 4.78 15.35
CA GLY A 10 -12.77 6.04 15.96
C GLY A 10 -11.95 6.96 15.06
N ALA A 11 -11.77 6.63 13.78
CA ALA A 11 -11.15 7.53 12.81
C ALA A 11 -12.11 8.68 12.42
N VAL A 12 -11.55 9.79 11.94
CA VAL A 12 -12.32 10.69 11.07
C VAL A 12 -12.35 10.04 9.69
N SER A 13 -13.51 10.00 9.04
CA SER A 13 -13.65 9.30 7.77
C SER A 13 -14.61 10.00 6.83
N GLU A 14 -14.24 10.12 5.56
CA GLU A 14 -15.10 10.66 4.51
C GLU A 14 -14.97 9.84 3.22
N LYS A 15 -16.02 9.86 2.41
CA LYS A 15 -16.00 9.30 1.05
C LYS A 15 -15.98 10.45 0.04
N VAL A 16 -15.09 10.39 -0.94
CA VAL A 16 -14.92 11.38 -2.01
C VAL A 16 -15.15 10.77 -3.39
N SER A 17 -15.51 11.59 -4.36
CA SER A 17 -15.94 11.15 -5.71
C SER A 17 -15.02 11.56 -6.85
N SER A 18 -14.01 12.40 -6.58
CA SER A 18 -13.11 12.92 -7.61
C SER A 18 -11.71 13.16 -7.08
N ILE A 19 -10.76 13.37 -8.00
CA ILE A 19 -9.37 13.73 -7.66
C ILE A 19 -9.33 15.07 -6.92
N THR A 20 -10.14 16.05 -7.33
CA THR A 20 -10.20 17.35 -6.65
C THR A 20 -10.75 17.22 -5.23
N ASP A 21 -11.82 16.43 -5.04
CA ASP A 21 -12.34 16.17 -3.69
C ASP A 21 -11.30 15.45 -2.81
N LEU A 22 -10.49 14.56 -3.40
CA LEU A 22 -9.39 13.89 -2.73
C LEU A 22 -8.28 14.86 -2.31
N GLU A 23 -7.89 15.79 -3.17
CA GLU A 23 -6.91 16.83 -2.86
C GLU A 23 -7.36 17.68 -1.66
N ASP A 24 -8.62 18.12 -1.67
CA ASP A 24 -9.21 18.88 -0.56
C ASP A 24 -9.31 18.05 0.73
N ALA A 25 -9.67 16.77 0.62
CA ALA A 25 -9.73 15.84 1.75
C ALA A 25 -8.35 15.59 2.36
N MET A 26 -7.30 15.53 1.53
CA MET A 26 -5.92 15.41 1.99
C MET A 26 -5.47 16.60 2.82
N GLU A 27 -5.90 17.83 2.48
CA GLU A 27 -5.62 19.00 3.32
C GLU A 27 -6.29 18.93 4.69
N ARG A 28 -7.54 18.45 4.75
CA ARG A 28 -8.28 18.23 6.00
C ARG A 28 -7.63 17.14 6.84
N ALA A 29 -7.28 16.01 6.20
CA ALA A 29 -6.65 14.87 6.86
C ALA A 29 -5.32 15.24 7.54
N ARG A 30 -4.50 16.09 6.90
CA ARG A 30 -3.23 16.57 7.49
C ARG A 30 -3.41 17.43 8.74
N LYS A 31 -4.56 18.06 8.91
CA LYS A 31 -4.88 18.92 10.07
C LYS A 31 -5.57 18.13 11.19
N ALA A 32 -5.90 16.86 10.97
CA ALA A 32 -6.61 16.05 11.94
C ALA A 32 -5.72 15.69 13.14
N ASP A 33 -6.33 15.68 14.32
CA ASP A 33 -5.70 15.33 15.59
C ASP A 33 -5.69 13.81 15.87
N ARG A 34 -6.28 13.02 14.97
CA ARG A 34 -6.37 11.56 15.02
C ARG A 34 -6.38 10.96 13.61
N SER A 35 -6.32 9.63 13.53
CA SER A 35 -6.33 8.89 12.28
C SER A 35 -7.48 9.31 11.36
N TYR A 36 -7.16 9.51 10.09
CA TYR A 36 -8.09 9.96 9.06
C TYR A 36 -8.13 8.96 7.91
N VAL A 37 -9.33 8.58 7.47
CA VAL A 37 -9.55 7.64 6.37
C VAL A 37 -10.35 8.32 5.26
N ILE A 38 -9.76 8.42 4.08
CA ILE A 38 -10.44 8.91 2.87
C ILE A 38 -10.75 7.70 2.00
N VAL A 39 -12.03 7.50 1.67
CA VAL A 39 -12.46 6.44 0.74
C VAL A 39 -12.78 7.09 -0.60
N ILE A 40 -12.14 6.62 -1.67
CA ILE A 40 -12.45 7.02 -3.03
C ILE A 40 -12.77 5.78 -3.86
N ASP A 41 -13.85 5.83 -4.62
CA ASP A 41 -14.15 4.77 -5.57
C ASP A 41 -13.25 4.99 -6.80
N THR A 42 -12.42 4.00 -7.12
CA THR A 42 -11.62 3.99 -8.33
C THR A 42 -12.25 3.07 -9.36
N ASP A 43 -12.08 3.38 -10.64
CA ASP A 43 -12.48 2.47 -11.70
C ASP A 43 -11.61 1.19 -11.62
N PRO A 44 -12.21 -0.01 -11.47
CA PRO A 44 -11.45 -1.25 -11.37
C PRO A 44 -10.89 -1.74 -12.72
N LEU A 45 -11.29 -1.14 -13.85
CA LEU A 45 -10.90 -1.58 -15.19
C LEU A 45 -9.62 -0.94 -15.75
N PRO A 46 -9.34 0.36 -15.55
CA PRO A 46 -8.06 0.99 -15.85
C PRO A 46 -6.96 0.44 -14.95
N SER A 47 -6.40 -0.69 -15.37
CA SER A 47 -5.12 -1.18 -14.90
C SER A 47 -4.02 -0.67 -15.82
N THR A 48 -2.79 -0.58 -15.35
CA THR A 48 -1.63 -0.59 -16.27
C THR A 48 -1.69 -1.88 -17.13
N GLU A 49 -1.09 -1.92 -18.33
CA GLU A 49 -1.01 -3.17 -19.15
C GLU A 49 -0.61 -4.38 -18.30
N ALA A 50 0.26 -4.13 -17.33
CA ALA A 50 0.45 -4.97 -16.18
C ALA A 50 -0.68 -4.72 -15.15
N GLY A 51 -1.66 -5.60 -15.05
CA GLY A 51 -2.17 -6.00 -13.74
C GLY A 51 -1.08 -6.72 -12.92
N GLY A 52 0.15 -6.25 -13.02
CA GLY A 52 1.43 -6.89 -12.72
C GLY A 52 2.35 -5.87 -12.09
N HIS A 53 1.85 -5.22 -11.03
CA HIS A 53 2.75 -4.59 -10.09
C HIS A 53 3.56 -5.71 -9.44
N TRP A 54 4.83 -5.83 -9.81
CA TRP A 54 5.76 -6.59 -9.01
C TRP A 54 5.87 -5.86 -7.66
N TRP A 55 5.46 -6.50 -6.59
CA TRP A 55 5.92 -6.10 -5.27
C TRP A 55 6.89 -7.18 -4.81
N ASP A 56 8.10 -6.77 -4.45
CA ASP A 56 9.04 -7.69 -3.85
C ASP A 56 8.52 -8.13 -2.48
N VAL A 57 8.23 -9.42 -2.32
CA VAL A 57 8.04 -9.99 -0.98
C VAL A 57 9.40 -10.54 -0.54
N ALA A 58 10.23 -9.64 -0.01
CA ALA A 58 11.57 -10.01 0.44
C ALA A 58 11.54 -11.15 1.46
N VAL A 59 12.55 -12.02 1.39
CA VAL A 59 12.74 -13.05 2.42
C VAL A 59 13.06 -12.35 3.75
N PRO A 60 12.49 -12.79 4.90
CA PRO A 60 12.77 -12.18 6.20
C PRO A 60 14.26 -12.05 6.49
N GLU A 61 14.67 -10.88 7.01
CA GLU A 61 16.06 -10.60 7.34
C GLU A 61 16.57 -11.46 8.50
N VAL A 62 15.71 -11.77 9.47
CA VAL A 62 16.03 -12.61 10.62
C VAL A 62 15.07 -13.79 10.73
N SER A 63 15.63 -14.98 10.95
CA SER A 63 14.84 -16.18 11.20
C SER A 63 15.60 -17.21 12.02
N VAL A 64 14.88 -17.91 12.90
CA VAL A 64 15.39 -19.07 13.64
C VAL A 64 15.51 -20.32 12.75
N ARG A 65 14.93 -20.30 11.55
CA ARG A 65 14.95 -21.43 10.61
C ARG A 65 16.17 -21.30 9.69
N PRO A 66 17.10 -22.27 9.67
CA PRO A 66 18.29 -22.22 8.81
C PRO A 66 17.94 -22.04 7.32
N THR A 67 16.88 -22.69 6.86
CA THR A 67 16.41 -22.62 5.46
C THR A 67 15.95 -21.22 5.04
N VAL A 68 15.44 -20.40 5.96
CA VAL A 68 15.06 -19.02 5.67
C VAL A 68 16.29 -18.12 5.55
N ASN A 69 17.31 -18.36 6.37
CA ASN A 69 18.58 -17.64 6.28
C ASN A 69 19.32 -17.97 4.97
N GLU A 70 19.26 -19.22 4.51
CA GLU A 70 19.76 -19.61 3.19
C GLU A 70 18.97 -18.96 2.04
N ALA A 71 17.64 -18.98 2.12
CA ALA A 71 16.78 -18.31 1.15
C ALA A 71 17.05 -16.79 1.08
N ARG A 72 17.31 -16.15 2.23
CA ARG A 72 17.66 -14.72 2.31
C ARG A 72 18.98 -14.42 1.59
N LYS A 73 20.02 -15.23 1.81
CA LYS A 73 21.32 -15.07 1.12
C LYS A 73 21.18 -15.21 -0.40
N ASN A 74 20.38 -16.17 -0.85
CA ASN A 74 20.12 -16.39 -2.28
C ASN A 74 19.34 -15.22 -2.88
N TYR A 75 18.33 -14.73 -2.16
CA TYR A 75 17.56 -13.54 -2.54
C TYR A 75 18.45 -12.30 -2.69
N GLU A 76 19.33 -12.01 -1.72
CA GLU A 76 20.27 -10.88 -1.77
C GLU A 76 21.27 -10.98 -2.93
N ALA A 77 21.69 -12.21 -3.29
CA ALA A 77 22.53 -12.45 -4.45
C ALA A 77 21.77 -12.21 -5.76
N ALA A 78 20.51 -12.63 -5.85
CA ALA A 78 19.65 -12.42 -7.01
C ALA A 78 19.30 -10.94 -7.22
N LEU A 79 19.07 -10.18 -6.15
CA LEU A 79 18.76 -8.76 -6.19
C LEU A 79 19.83 -7.94 -6.92
N LYS A 80 21.11 -8.33 -6.80
CA LYS A 80 22.23 -7.68 -7.50
C LYS A 80 22.15 -7.81 -9.03
N ASN A 81 21.40 -8.79 -9.52
CA ASN A 81 21.19 -9.05 -10.94
C ASN A 81 19.85 -8.50 -11.45
N GLN A 82 19.05 -7.86 -10.59
CA GLN A 82 17.78 -7.27 -10.98
C GLN A 82 18.01 -6.04 -11.86
N ARG A 83 17.25 -5.93 -12.95
CA ARG A 83 17.26 -4.76 -13.84
C ARG A 83 16.24 -3.73 -13.34
N PRO A 84 16.57 -2.43 -13.32
CA PRO A 84 15.57 -1.42 -13.00
C PRO A 84 14.51 -1.39 -14.10
N GLY A 85 13.26 -1.77 -13.78
CA GLY A 85 12.11 -1.52 -14.64
C GLY A 85 11.38 -2.73 -15.25
N ASP A 86 11.63 -3.95 -14.77
CA ASP A 86 10.71 -5.09 -14.98
C ASP A 86 9.98 -5.41 -13.66
#